data_AF-A0A2D5ZKA9-F1
#
_entry.id   AF-A0A2D5ZKA9-F1
#
_cell.length_a   1.000
_cell.length_b   1.000
_cell.length_c   1.000
_cell.angle_alpha   90.00
_cell.angle_beta   90.00
_cell.angle_gamma   90.00
#
_symmetry.space_group_name_H-M   'P 1'
#
loop_
_entity.id
_entity.type
_entity.pdbx_description
1 polymer ?
#
loop_
_entity_poly.entity_id
_entity_poly.type
_entity_poly.pdbx_seq_one_letter_code
_entity_poly.pdbx_strand_id
1 'polypeptide(L)'
;MQEAAPSLPRKASFGLLAAGLVLASIEVTVRLAADEPAASGDAPPALVEAVREMGWEPNPADRRLLREDGETLWSLVPGFQGEVPSYVEGGQPWTVRIGPHGYRGEPPIEPRPGVRVACIGNSCTFGLLVDQGETWPERLGEILSLRSDRPVEVLNFAVPGFTSEQGLSVLRSDVLPADPDLVVLSFGFNDTWPARESDRDRIARQKSVASRIRRGMMKSSSARLLERFVGRALDHVTGPAEKRYGARGTRVSDERTAENLGEMIQSIRRTGRRAMLLSLDFPRGERTEALSMVADELDLPFVDARSEFRKGWESQALPELVEELIPVGADRSAAATRTITFEVAVPSHLPRPITLVGNRGAFGGDLPGALLLPDDGAGADRRAGDGIHSVSVELPRLGETRYLFRCGPPSGTWTGLESTVACRRWKPGDPVPERVSFGRLPLMAEPIHPSALGCRAIAKLVARSIEEQGLLGPVR
;
A
#
# COMPACT_ATOMS: atom_id res chain seq x y z
N MET A 1 15.78 48.74 -46.40
CA MET A 1 16.97 47.91 -46.11
C MET A 1 16.65 47.01 -44.93
N GLN A 2 16.46 45.72 -45.19
CA GLN A 2 16.48 44.68 -44.16
C GLN A 2 17.34 43.57 -44.78
N GLU A 3 18.59 43.44 -44.31
CA GLU A 3 19.52 42.41 -44.79
C GLU A 3 19.02 41.04 -44.36
N ALA A 4 18.79 40.16 -45.34
CA ALA A 4 18.54 38.75 -45.09
C ALA A 4 19.85 38.08 -44.64
N ALA A 5 19.84 37.46 -43.46
CA ALA A 5 20.98 36.70 -42.95
C ALA A 5 21.37 35.57 -43.94
N PRO A 6 22.67 35.34 -44.19
CA PRO A 6 23.10 34.31 -45.13
C PRO A 6 22.72 32.91 -44.61
N SER A 7 22.00 32.14 -45.43
CA SER A 7 21.65 30.75 -45.12
C SER A 7 22.89 29.87 -45.16
N LEU A 8 23.13 29.08 -44.11
CA LEU A 8 24.21 28.09 -44.09
C LEU A 8 24.11 27.15 -45.31
N PRO A 9 25.22 26.91 -46.04
CA PRO A 9 25.21 26.00 -47.18
C PRO A 9 24.86 24.58 -46.72
N ARG A 10 23.95 23.89 -47.44
CA ARG A 10 23.42 22.55 -47.07
C ARG A 10 24.49 21.56 -46.60
N LYS A 11 25.69 21.60 -47.18
CA LYS A 11 26.84 20.75 -46.79
C LYS A 11 27.32 21.01 -45.35
N ALA A 12 27.31 22.26 -44.89
CA ALA A 12 27.65 22.62 -43.52
C ALA A 12 26.56 22.18 -42.53
N SER A 13 25.28 22.26 -42.93
CA SER A 13 24.15 21.75 -42.13
C SER A 13 24.20 20.23 -41.95
N PHE A 14 24.56 19.48 -43.02
CA PHE A 14 24.78 18.03 -42.94
C PHE A 14 26.00 17.67 -42.08
N GLY A 15 27.09 18.43 -42.18
CA GLY A 15 28.27 18.25 -41.33
C GLY A 15 27.99 18.46 -39.84
N LEU A 16 27.23 19.50 -39.50
CA LEU A 16 26.79 19.76 -38.12
C LEU A 16 25.84 18.69 -37.59
N LEU A 17 24.94 18.17 -38.43
CA LEU A 17 24.04 17.06 -38.06
C LEU A 17 24.84 15.77 -37.79
N ALA A 18 25.80 15.44 -38.65
CA ALA A 18 26.65 14.26 -38.48
C ALA A 18 27.54 14.37 -37.23
N ALA A 19 28.14 15.54 -37.00
CA ALA A 19 28.92 15.80 -35.78
C ALA A 19 28.06 15.70 -34.51
N GLY A 20 26.82 16.22 -34.56
CA GLY A 20 25.85 16.09 -33.47
C GLY A 20 25.45 14.65 -33.18
N LEU A 21 25.25 13.82 -34.20
CA LEU A 21 24.98 12.39 -34.05
C LEU A 21 26.17 11.63 -33.45
N VAL A 22 27.40 11.95 -33.86
CA VAL A 22 28.61 11.34 -33.30
C VAL A 22 28.77 11.71 -31.83
N LEU A 23 28.62 12.99 -31.47
CA LEU A 23 28.69 13.44 -30.07
C LEU A 23 27.58 12.82 -29.21
N ALA A 24 26.35 12.73 -29.74
CA ALA A 24 25.26 12.05 -29.07
C ALA A 24 25.55 10.55 -28.87
N SER A 25 26.15 9.89 -29.87
CA SER A 25 26.53 8.47 -29.76
C SER A 25 27.61 8.24 -28.70
N ILE A 26 28.64 9.09 -28.64
CA ILE A 26 29.70 9.03 -27.62
C ILE A 26 29.11 9.27 -26.23
N GLU A 27 28.25 10.28 -26.07
CA GLU A 27 27.59 10.55 -24.78
C GLU A 27 26.74 9.35 -24.32
N VAL A 28 25.95 8.76 -25.23
CA VAL A 28 25.14 7.57 -24.95
C VAL A 28 26.05 6.39 -24.58
N THR A 29 27.15 6.15 -25.29
CA THR A 29 28.10 5.07 -24.98
C THR A 29 28.77 5.26 -23.62
N VAL A 30 29.23 6.47 -23.29
CA VAL A 30 29.83 6.79 -21.99
C VAL A 30 28.81 6.58 -20.85
N ARG A 31 27.55 6.97 -21.06
CA ARG A 31 26.48 6.77 -20.07
C ARG A 31 25.93 5.34 -20.01
N LEU A 32 26.10 4.53 -21.05
CA LEU A 32 25.82 3.10 -21.00
C LEU A 32 26.90 2.33 -20.22
N ALA A 33 28.12 2.87 -20.17
CA ALA A 33 29.24 2.33 -19.41
C ALA A 33 29.26 2.80 -17.94
N ALA A 34 28.80 4.02 -17.68
CA ALA A 34 28.56 4.52 -16.32
C ALA A 34 27.18 4.03 -15.85
N ASP A 35 27.16 3.01 -14.99
CA ASP A 35 25.95 2.47 -14.37
C ASP A 35 25.40 3.46 -13.29
N GLU A 36 25.19 4.72 -13.66
CA GLU A 36 24.67 5.74 -12.75
C GLU A 36 23.14 5.64 -12.65
N PRO A 37 22.59 5.27 -11.48
CA PRO A 37 21.16 5.33 -11.26
C PRO A 37 20.70 6.78 -11.42
N ALA A 38 19.59 6.97 -12.14
CA ALA A 38 19.04 8.30 -12.33
C ALA A 38 18.60 8.86 -10.98
N ALA A 39 19.35 9.83 -10.45
CA ALA A 39 18.84 10.77 -9.45
C ALA A 39 17.90 11.77 -10.16
N SER A 40 16.82 11.29 -10.76
CA SER A 40 15.71 12.15 -11.15
C SER A 40 14.75 12.18 -9.97
N GLY A 41 14.37 13.37 -9.49
CA GLY A 41 13.32 13.54 -8.47
C GLY A 41 11.91 13.15 -8.95
N ASP A 42 11.82 12.24 -9.92
CA ASP A 42 10.63 11.71 -10.54
C ASP A 42 10.48 10.22 -10.18
N ALA A 43 9.24 9.75 -10.04
CA ALA A 43 8.96 8.35 -9.71
C ALA A 43 9.40 7.42 -10.86
N PRO A 44 9.79 6.17 -10.58
CA PRO A 44 10.22 5.22 -11.61
C PRO A 44 9.17 5.07 -12.73
N PRO A 45 9.55 5.10 -14.02
CA PRO A 45 8.59 5.05 -15.12
C PRO A 45 7.68 3.81 -15.12
N ALA A 46 8.23 2.63 -14.77
CA ALA A 46 7.47 1.39 -14.67
C ALA A 46 6.44 1.43 -13.52
N LEU A 47 6.76 2.09 -12.41
CA LEU A 47 5.82 2.33 -11.32
C LEU A 47 4.71 3.28 -11.77
N VAL A 48 5.06 4.38 -12.42
CA VAL A 48 4.08 5.35 -12.95
C VAL A 48 3.13 4.68 -13.94
N GLU A 49 3.65 3.80 -14.80
CA GLU A 49 2.84 3.00 -15.72
C GLU A 49 1.87 2.08 -14.96
N ALA A 50 2.36 1.30 -14.00
CA ALA A 50 1.55 0.40 -13.18
C ALA A 50 0.46 1.15 -12.38
N VAL A 51 0.80 2.27 -11.75
CA VAL A 51 -0.13 3.07 -10.95
C VAL A 51 -1.23 3.69 -11.83
N ARG A 52 -0.87 4.20 -13.01
CA ARG A 52 -1.85 4.77 -13.95
C ARG A 52 -2.77 3.73 -14.56
N GLU A 53 -2.30 2.50 -14.76
CA GLU A 53 -3.15 1.41 -15.25
C GLU A 53 -4.23 0.99 -14.24
N MET A 54 -4.01 1.24 -12.95
CA MET A 54 -5.04 1.13 -11.92
C MET A 54 -5.98 2.33 -11.85
N GLY A 55 -5.75 3.37 -12.67
CA GLY A 55 -6.48 4.63 -12.61
C GLY A 55 -6.07 5.54 -11.44
N TRP A 56 -4.89 5.32 -10.86
CA TRP A 56 -4.36 6.12 -9.77
C TRP A 56 -3.27 7.08 -10.26
N GLU A 57 -2.99 8.12 -9.47
CA GLU A 57 -1.86 9.02 -9.72
C GLU A 57 -0.63 8.62 -8.89
N PRO A 58 0.59 8.73 -9.45
CA PRO A 58 1.82 8.46 -8.72
C PRO A 58 1.94 9.35 -7.50
N ASN A 59 2.23 8.74 -6.35
CA ASN A 59 2.30 9.44 -5.09
C ASN A 59 3.60 10.28 -5.03
N PRO A 60 3.57 11.54 -4.56
CA PRO A 60 4.79 12.31 -4.29
C PRO A 60 5.82 11.57 -3.42
N ALA A 61 5.38 10.69 -2.51
CA ALA A 61 6.24 9.83 -1.72
C ALA A 61 7.08 8.85 -2.56
N ASP A 62 6.52 8.33 -3.67
CA ASP A 62 7.19 7.36 -4.54
C ASP A 62 8.47 7.94 -5.13
N ARG A 63 8.48 9.27 -5.39
CA ARG A 63 9.62 10.01 -5.94
C ARG A 63 10.80 10.09 -4.96
N ARG A 64 10.53 9.95 -3.66
CA ARG A 64 11.55 10.00 -2.60
C ARG A 64 12.07 8.62 -2.24
N LEU A 65 11.19 7.61 -2.28
CA LEU A 65 11.47 6.28 -1.78
C LEU A 65 11.98 5.32 -2.84
N LEU A 66 11.63 5.52 -4.11
CA LEU A 66 11.84 4.53 -5.16
C LEU A 66 12.73 5.08 -6.27
N ARG A 67 13.60 4.21 -6.79
CA ARG A 67 14.44 4.44 -7.97
C ARG A 67 14.19 3.38 -9.03
N GLU A 68 14.54 3.68 -10.27
CA GLU A 68 14.48 2.69 -11.36
C GLU A 68 15.46 1.54 -11.10
N ASP A 69 15.02 0.31 -11.37
CA ASP A 69 15.81 -0.91 -11.17
C ASP A 69 15.62 -1.87 -12.35
N GLY A 70 16.72 -2.31 -12.96
CA GLY A 70 16.67 -3.16 -14.15
C GLY A 70 16.22 -4.60 -13.87
N GLU A 71 16.37 -5.06 -12.63
CA GLU A 71 16.05 -6.43 -12.24
C GLU A 71 14.62 -6.57 -11.73
N THR A 72 14.13 -5.55 -11.03
CA THR A 72 12.85 -5.56 -10.31
C THR A 72 11.86 -4.47 -10.76
N LEU A 73 12.15 -3.77 -11.86
CA LEU A 73 11.48 -2.56 -12.35
C LEU A 73 11.79 -1.30 -11.52
N TRP A 74 11.69 -1.40 -10.20
CA TRP A 74 12.07 -0.36 -9.25
C TRP A 74 12.58 -0.96 -7.94
N SER A 75 13.44 -0.23 -7.24
CA SER A 75 13.95 -0.60 -5.91
C SER A 75 13.89 0.60 -4.96
N LEU A 76 14.05 0.38 -3.66
CA LEU A 76 14.13 1.48 -2.69
C LEU A 76 15.44 2.26 -2.86
N VAL A 77 15.42 3.56 -2.56
CA VAL A 77 16.62 4.41 -2.55
C VAL A 77 17.51 4.04 -1.34
N PRO A 78 18.69 3.44 -1.54
CA PRO A 78 19.53 3.02 -0.43
C PRO A 78 20.05 4.22 0.38
N GLY A 79 20.06 4.09 1.70
CA GLY A 79 20.49 5.15 2.61
C GLY A 79 19.49 6.29 2.82
N PHE A 80 18.28 6.21 2.26
CA PHE A 80 17.25 7.22 2.51
C PHE A 80 16.84 7.25 3.99
N GLN A 81 16.83 8.42 4.61
CA GLN A 81 16.32 8.63 5.96
C GLN A 81 15.55 9.95 6.01
N GLY A 82 14.30 9.89 6.48
CA GLY A 82 13.51 11.11 6.69
C GLY A 82 12.01 10.87 6.75
N GLU A 83 11.27 11.98 6.71
CA GLU A 83 9.82 11.97 6.65
C GLU A 83 9.31 11.86 5.21
N VAL A 84 8.27 11.06 5.06
CA VAL A 84 7.54 10.85 3.83
C VAL A 84 6.15 11.46 3.99
N PRO A 85 5.74 12.40 3.12
CA PRO A 85 4.39 12.95 3.16
C PRO A 85 3.34 11.84 3.04
N SER A 86 2.25 11.97 3.81
CA SER A 86 1.08 11.12 3.59
C SER A 86 0.42 11.49 2.26
N TYR A 87 -0.01 10.47 1.53
CA TYR A 87 -0.88 10.63 0.36
C TYR A 87 -2.35 10.47 0.72
N VAL A 88 -2.65 10.13 1.98
CA VAL A 88 -4.01 10.14 2.50
C VAL A 88 -4.32 11.59 2.87
N GLU A 89 -5.46 12.09 2.39
CA GLU A 89 -5.90 13.44 2.69
C GLU A 89 -6.04 13.65 4.22
N GLY A 90 -5.39 14.70 4.73
CA GLY A 90 -5.31 14.96 6.18
C GLY A 90 -4.45 13.95 6.98
N GLY A 91 -3.73 13.07 6.30
CA GLY A 91 -2.77 12.15 6.91
C GLY A 91 -1.49 12.87 7.37
N GLN A 92 -0.93 12.40 8.49
CA GLN A 92 0.36 12.90 8.98
C GLN A 92 1.52 12.28 8.19
N PRO A 93 2.62 13.02 7.94
CA PRO A 93 3.86 12.42 7.47
C PRO A 93 4.31 11.27 8.37
N TRP A 94 5.03 10.31 7.80
CA TRP A 94 5.55 9.16 8.53
C TRP A 94 7.06 9.02 8.27
N THR A 95 7.75 8.47 9.25
CA THR A 95 9.21 8.33 9.25
C THR A 95 9.65 7.01 8.67
N VAL A 96 10.75 7.02 7.90
CA VAL A 96 11.35 5.82 7.36
C VAL A 96 12.85 5.92 7.22
N ARG A 97 13.52 4.80 7.45
CA ARG A 97 14.95 4.59 7.22
C ARG A 97 15.13 3.40 6.30
N ILE A 98 15.81 3.61 5.17
CA ILE A 98 16.23 2.59 4.21
C ILE A 98 17.73 2.40 4.38
N GLY A 99 18.14 1.18 4.71
CA GLY A 99 19.55 0.84 4.90
C GLY A 99 20.38 0.91 3.62
N PRO A 100 21.70 0.75 3.73
CA PRO A 100 22.61 0.79 2.58
C PRO A 100 22.37 -0.32 1.55
N HIS A 101 21.70 -1.40 1.96
CA HIS A 101 21.31 -2.50 1.09
C HIS A 101 19.96 -2.27 0.36
N GLY A 102 19.33 -1.10 0.52
CA GLY A 102 18.10 -0.79 -0.21
C GLY A 102 16.84 -1.44 0.36
N TYR A 103 16.80 -1.68 1.68
CA TYR A 103 15.65 -2.23 2.38
C TYR A 103 15.32 -1.44 3.63
N ARG A 104 14.05 -1.47 4.04
CA ARG A 104 13.61 -0.75 5.23
C ARG A 104 14.28 -1.31 6.49
N GLY A 105 14.76 -0.42 7.33
CA GLY A 105 15.59 -0.78 8.47
C GLY A 105 17.04 -1.00 8.05
N GLU A 106 17.72 -1.93 8.71
CA GLU A 106 19.13 -2.25 8.47
C GLU A 106 19.30 -3.77 8.44
N PRO A 107 18.62 -4.52 7.54
CA PRO A 107 18.82 -5.96 7.50
C PRO A 107 20.28 -6.22 7.10
N PRO A 108 21.13 -6.79 7.97
CA PRO A 108 22.47 -7.15 7.57
C PRO A 108 22.35 -8.29 6.54
N ILE A 109 22.94 -8.14 5.35
CA ILE A 109 22.93 -9.26 4.39
C ILE A 109 23.87 -10.37 4.89
N GLU A 110 24.94 -10.02 5.59
CA GLU A 110 25.90 -11.00 6.10
C GLU A 110 25.26 -11.89 7.20
N PRO A 111 25.44 -13.22 7.12
CA PRO A 111 25.01 -14.16 8.17
C PRO A 111 25.60 -13.80 9.54
N ARG A 112 24.75 -13.85 10.57
CA ARG A 112 25.12 -13.62 11.97
C ARG A 112 24.62 -14.75 12.85
N PRO A 113 25.30 -15.05 13.99
CA PRO A 113 24.79 -16.01 14.95
C PRO A 113 23.43 -15.59 15.50
N GLY A 114 22.47 -16.51 15.53
CA GLY A 114 21.12 -16.23 16.04
C GLY A 114 20.05 -16.95 15.23
N VAL A 115 18.82 -16.46 15.39
CA VAL A 115 17.66 -16.84 14.59
C VAL A 115 17.33 -15.71 13.64
N ARG A 116 17.15 -16.01 12.36
CA ARG A 116 16.87 -15.01 11.33
C ARG A 116 15.55 -15.30 10.64
N VAL A 117 14.66 -14.32 10.62
CA VAL A 117 13.38 -14.39 9.90
C VAL A 117 13.39 -13.35 8.79
N ALA A 118 13.30 -13.78 7.54
CA ALA A 118 13.17 -12.88 6.40
C ALA A 118 11.69 -12.69 6.05
N CYS A 119 11.23 -11.44 6.03
CA CYS A 119 9.89 -11.06 5.59
C CYS A 119 9.99 -10.44 4.21
N ILE A 120 9.39 -11.07 3.21
CA ILE A 120 9.37 -10.58 1.82
C ILE A 120 7.91 -10.35 1.39
N GLY A 121 7.67 -9.24 0.70
CA GLY A 121 6.33 -8.88 0.27
C GLY A 121 6.26 -7.50 -0.36
N ASN A 122 5.10 -6.86 -0.19
CA ASN A 122 4.74 -5.60 -0.82
C ASN A 122 4.63 -4.43 0.17
N SER A 123 3.85 -3.40 -0.17
CA SER A 123 3.64 -2.20 0.65
C SER A 123 3.08 -2.47 2.05
N CYS A 124 2.27 -3.52 2.24
CA CYS A 124 1.77 -3.91 3.57
C CYS A 124 2.90 -4.45 4.46
N THR A 125 3.82 -5.25 3.90
CA THR A 125 5.00 -5.75 4.62
C THR A 125 6.06 -4.69 4.82
N PHE A 126 6.23 -3.81 3.83
CA PHE A 126 7.10 -2.65 3.97
C PHE A 126 6.62 -1.71 5.09
N GLY A 127 5.32 -1.65 5.38
CA GLY A 127 4.72 -0.82 6.42
C GLY A 127 4.46 0.62 5.95
N LEU A 128 3.90 0.77 4.76
CA LEU A 128 3.56 2.07 4.20
C LEU A 128 2.55 2.79 5.12
N LEU A 129 2.72 4.11 5.33
CA LEU A 129 1.95 4.94 6.30
C LEU A 129 2.21 4.65 7.79
N VAL A 130 3.20 3.84 8.11
CA VAL A 130 3.56 3.48 9.49
C VAL A 130 4.98 3.98 9.79
N ASP A 131 5.20 4.54 10.97
CA ASP A 131 6.49 5.07 11.40
C ASP A 131 7.58 4.00 11.49
N GLN A 132 8.84 4.43 11.42
CA GLN A 132 9.98 3.54 11.63
C GLN A 132 9.89 2.89 13.01
N GLY A 133 10.17 1.59 13.09
CA GLY A 133 9.99 0.81 14.30
C GLY A 133 8.59 0.21 14.39
N GLU A 134 7.56 0.80 13.80
CA GLU A 134 6.16 0.38 13.99
C GLU A 134 5.65 -0.67 13.01
N THR A 135 6.49 -1.10 12.06
CA THR A 135 6.10 -2.10 11.06
C THR A 135 5.91 -3.49 11.69
N TRP A 136 5.09 -4.33 11.06
CA TRP A 136 4.85 -5.67 11.61
C TRP A 136 6.10 -6.55 11.65
N PRO A 137 7.07 -6.48 10.71
CA PRO A 137 8.32 -7.22 10.84
C PRO A 137 9.16 -6.75 12.05
N GLU A 138 9.25 -5.43 12.30
CA GLU A 138 9.96 -4.91 13.48
C GLU A 138 9.29 -5.34 14.78
N ARG A 139 7.96 -5.25 14.86
CA ARG A 139 7.17 -5.73 16.01
C ARG A 139 7.28 -7.24 16.20
N LEU A 140 7.36 -8.02 15.12
CA LEU A 140 7.61 -9.46 15.18
C LEU A 140 8.98 -9.74 15.82
N GLY A 141 10.01 -8.99 15.42
CA GLY A 141 11.36 -9.12 15.99
C GLY A 141 11.39 -8.87 17.50
N GLU A 142 10.68 -7.84 17.97
CA GLU A 142 10.54 -7.59 19.41
C GLU A 142 9.85 -8.75 20.14
N ILE A 143 8.74 -9.26 19.59
CA ILE A 143 7.99 -10.36 20.20
C ILE A 143 8.85 -11.63 20.28
N LEU A 144 9.52 -12.00 19.18
CA LEU A 144 10.34 -13.19 19.13
C LEU A 144 11.60 -13.07 20.01
N SER A 145 12.22 -11.89 20.07
CA SER A 145 13.38 -11.64 20.94
C SER A 145 13.03 -11.80 22.42
N LEU A 146 11.86 -11.34 22.85
CA LEU A 146 11.39 -11.52 24.23
C LEU A 146 11.10 -12.98 24.61
N ARG A 147 10.99 -13.85 23.60
CA ARG A 147 10.63 -15.25 23.77
C ARG A 147 11.80 -16.19 23.50
N SER A 148 12.96 -15.65 23.08
CA SER A 148 14.15 -16.43 22.71
C SER A 148 15.38 -16.17 23.55
N ASP A 149 16.08 -17.25 23.90
CA ASP A 149 17.43 -17.18 24.49
C ASP A 149 18.52 -16.93 23.44
N ARG A 150 18.17 -17.03 22.15
CA ARG A 150 19.07 -16.70 21.03
C ARG A 150 18.76 -15.30 20.50
N PRO A 151 19.77 -14.55 20.02
CA PRO A 151 19.51 -13.31 19.29
C PRO A 151 18.56 -13.57 18.12
N VAL A 152 17.49 -12.78 18.00
CA VAL A 152 16.55 -12.87 16.87
C VAL A 152 16.67 -11.62 16.01
N GLU A 153 16.84 -11.81 14.71
CA GLU A 153 16.77 -10.76 13.70
C GLU A 153 15.56 -11.01 12.80
N VAL A 154 14.74 -9.97 12.59
CA VAL A 154 13.68 -9.98 11.59
C VAL A 154 14.00 -8.96 10.51
N LEU A 155 14.11 -9.42 9.27
CA LEU A 155 14.63 -8.69 8.13
C LEU A 155 13.49 -8.34 7.18
N ASN A 156 13.28 -7.05 6.90
CA ASN A 156 12.21 -6.60 6.01
C ASN A 156 12.73 -6.36 4.58
N PHE A 157 12.53 -7.34 3.70
CA PHE A 157 12.89 -7.30 2.28
C PHE A 157 11.76 -6.82 1.37
N ALA A 158 10.68 -6.26 1.93
CA ALA A 158 9.54 -5.85 1.13
C ALA A 158 9.75 -4.51 0.44
N VAL A 159 9.15 -4.37 -0.76
CA VAL A 159 9.17 -3.13 -1.54
C VAL A 159 7.75 -2.80 -1.99
N PRO A 160 7.28 -1.55 -1.84
CA PRO A 160 5.97 -1.14 -2.32
C PRO A 160 5.73 -1.49 -3.80
N GLY A 161 4.55 -2.02 -4.09
CA GLY A 161 4.12 -2.37 -5.44
C GLY A 161 4.69 -3.67 -6.01
N PHE A 162 5.52 -4.42 -5.29
CA PHE A 162 6.05 -5.71 -5.76
C PHE A 162 4.96 -6.78 -5.87
N THR A 163 5.04 -7.59 -6.92
CA THR A 163 4.26 -8.81 -7.14
C THR A 163 5.11 -10.04 -6.84
N SER A 164 4.55 -11.24 -6.98
CA SER A 164 5.31 -12.49 -6.87
C SER A 164 6.49 -12.58 -7.86
N GLU A 165 6.44 -11.86 -9.00
CA GLU A 165 7.50 -11.87 -10.01
C GLU A 165 8.77 -11.15 -9.51
N GLN A 166 8.64 -9.95 -8.93
CA GLN A 166 9.77 -9.28 -8.28
C GLN A 166 10.19 -10.02 -7.00
N GLY A 167 9.23 -10.59 -6.28
CA GLY A 167 9.49 -11.39 -5.08
C GLY A 167 10.45 -12.55 -5.33
N LEU A 168 10.26 -13.29 -6.43
CA LEU A 168 11.15 -14.37 -6.82
C LEU A 168 12.58 -13.88 -7.11
N SER A 169 12.71 -12.68 -7.68
CA SER A 169 14.02 -12.06 -7.94
C SER A 169 14.73 -11.70 -6.63
N VAL A 170 14.05 -10.97 -5.74
CA VAL A 170 14.57 -10.59 -4.40
C VAL A 170 14.92 -11.81 -3.56
N LEU A 171 14.11 -12.88 -3.62
CA LEU A 171 14.42 -14.11 -2.90
C LEU A 171 15.82 -14.62 -3.29
N ARG A 172 16.09 -14.69 -4.60
CA ARG A 172 17.33 -15.24 -5.15
C ARG A 172 18.53 -14.33 -4.90
N SER A 173 18.38 -13.02 -5.08
CA SER A 173 19.49 -12.07 -5.01
C SER A 173 19.86 -11.66 -3.58
N ASP A 174 18.87 -11.54 -2.68
CA ASP A 174 19.08 -10.87 -1.39
C ASP A 174 18.67 -11.72 -0.19
N VAL A 175 17.55 -12.46 -0.27
CA VAL A 175 17.04 -13.22 0.88
C VAL A 175 17.81 -14.50 1.12
N LEU A 176 18.05 -15.33 0.09
CA LEU A 176 18.80 -16.58 0.27
C LEU A 176 20.25 -16.33 0.72
N PRO A 177 20.99 -15.33 0.18
CA PRO A 177 22.31 -14.97 0.70
C PRO A 177 22.30 -14.50 2.16
N ALA A 178 21.18 -13.96 2.65
CA ALA A 178 21.01 -13.61 4.06
C ALA A 178 20.78 -14.81 4.98
N ASP A 179 20.78 -16.05 4.48
CA ASP A 179 20.68 -17.29 5.25
C ASP A 179 19.63 -17.27 6.39
N PRO A 180 18.35 -16.98 6.09
CA PRO A 180 17.30 -16.97 7.11
C PRO A 180 16.92 -18.39 7.56
N ASP A 181 16.55 -18.55 8.82
CA ASP A 181 15.96 -19.80 9.34
C ASP A 181 14.51 -19.98 8.88
N LEU A 182 13.80 -18.87 8.69
CA LEU A 182 12.41 -18.82 8.24
C LEU A 182 12.21 -17.68 7.23
N VAL A 183 11.49 -17.96 6.15
CA VAL A 183 11.05 -16.95 5.18
C VAL A 183 9.53 -16.82 5.23
N VAL A 184 9.03 -15.60 5.48
CA VAL A 184 7.60 -15.25 5.45
C VAL A 184 7.30 -14.57 4.12
N LEU A 185 6.53 -15.23 3.25
CA LEU A 185 6.14 -14.74 1.93
C LEU A 185 4.75 -14.08 2.00
N SER A 186 4.64 -12.83 1.55
CA SER A 186 3.36 -12.11 1.47
C SER A 186 3.15 -11.44 0.11
N PHE A 187 2.57 -12.19 -0.83
CA PHE A 187 2.28 -11.79 -2.20
C PHE A 187 0.84 -12.17 -2.59
N GLY A 188 0.39 -11.76 -3.79
CA GLY A 188 -0.94 -12.06 -4.32
C GLY A 188 -1.79 -10.82 -4.57
N PHE A 189 -1.75 -9.82 -3.68
CA PHE A 189 -2.59 -8.62 -3.84
C PHE A 189 -2.22 -7.76 -5.06
N ASN A 190 -0.93 -7.48 -5.27
CA ASN A 190 -0.49 -6.67 -6.42
C ASN A 190 -0.51 -7.47 -7.73
N ASP A 191 -0.46 -8.79 -7.64
CA ASP A 191 -0.49 -9.73 -8.77
C ASP A 191 -1.82 -9.61 -9.54
N THR A 192 -2.94 -9.36 -8.84
CA THR A 192 -4.28 -9.18 -9.43
C THR A 192 -4.46 -7.82 -10.11
N TRP A 193 -3.57 -6.87 -9.90
CA TRP A 193 -3.77 -5.52 -10.43
C TRP A 193 -3.83 -5.56 -11.95
N PRO A 194 -4.74 -4.80 -12.58
CA PRO A 194 -4.88 -4.80 -14.03
C PRO A 194 -3.60 -4.28 -14.68
N ALA A 195 -3.17 -4.94 -15.75
CA ALA A 195 -2.01 -4.51 -16.52
C ALA A 195 -2.20 -4.69 -18.02
N ARG A 196 -1.53 -3.87 -18.84
CA ARG A 196 -1.47 -4.09 -20.30
C ARG A 196 -0.43 -5.13 -20.70
N GLU A 197 0.61 -5.23 -19.91
CA GLU A 197 1.79 -6.07 -20.07
C GLU A 197 2.08 -6.72 -18.72
N SER A 198 2.43 -8.01 -18.71
CA SER A 198 2.79 -8.69 -17.47
C SER A 198 4.06 -8.09 -16.87
N ASP A 199 4.23 -8.19 -15.56
CA ASP A 199 5.45 -7.72 -14.90
C ASP A 199 6.70 -8.44 -15.42
N ARG A 200 6.58 -9.73 -15.79
CA ARG A 200 7.64 -10.50 -16.43
C ARG A 200 8.08 -9.88 -17.76
N ASP A 201 7.11 -9.52 -18.60
CA ASP A 201 7.38 -8.92 -19.91
C ASP A 201 7.95 -7.50 -19.75
N ARG A 202 7.45 -6.72 -18.78
CA ARG A 202 8.02 -5.42 -18.40
C ARG A 202 9.48 -5.54 -18.00
N ILE A 203 9.82 -6.53 -17.16
CA ILE A 203 11.20 -6.77 -16.73
C ILE A 203 12.06 -7.14 -17.93
N ALA A 204 11.61 -8.08 -18.78
CA ALA A 204 12.32 -8.48 -19.99
C ALA A 204 12.55 -7.29 -20.95
N ARG A 205 11.53 -6.45 -21.14
CA ARG A 205 11.61 -5.21 -21.92
C ARG A 205 12.60 -4.25 -21.31
N GLN A 206 12.59 -4.02 -20.00
CA GLN A 206 13.51 -3.11 -19.32
C GLN A 206 14.97 -3.56 -19.42
N LYS A 207 15.21 -4.87 -19.39
CA LYS A 207 16.53 -5.50 -19.58
C LYS A 207 17.02 -5.46 -21.03
N SER A 208 16.14 -5.26 -22.01
CA SER A 208 16.54 -5.24 -23.43
C SER A 208 17.58 -4.16 -23.74
N VAL A 209 18.55 -4.51 -24.60
CA VAL A 209 19.62 -3.60 -25.07
C VAL A 209 19.04 -2.36 -25.73
N ALA A 210 17.95 -2.50 -26.49
CA ALA A 210 17.24 -1.38 -27.10
C ALA A 210 16.68 -0.40 -26.06
N SER A 211 16.15 -0.89 -24.93
CA SER A 211 15.67 -0.04 -23.84
C SER A 211 16.81 0.63 -23.09
N ARG A 212 17.95 -0.05 -22.91
CA ARG A 212 19.18 0.57 -22.39
C ARG A 212 19.65 1.73 -23.27
N ILE A 213 19.72 1.52 -24.59
CA ILE A 213 20.10 2.55 -25.58
C ILE A 213 19.12 3.72 -25.53
N ARG A 214 17.80 3.44 -25.58
CA ARG A 214 16.76 4.48 -25.49
C ARG A 214 16.87 5.29 -24.20
N ARG A 215 17.10 4.67 -23.04
CA ARG A 215 17.32 5.37 -21.76
C ARG A 215 18.54 6.28 -21.81
N GLY A 216 19.65 5.78 -22.37
CA GLY A 216 20.85 6.59 -22.61
C GLY A 216 20.55 7.83 -23.47
N MET A 217 19.76 7.66 -24.53
CA MET A 217 19.32 8.76 -25.41
C MET A 217 18.42 9.76 -24.67
N MET A 218 17.42 9.32 -23.90
CA MET A 218 16.50 10.22 -23.18
C MET A 218 17.18 11.08 -22.11
N LYS A 219 18.35 10.66 -21.60
CA LYS A 219 19.16 11.43 -20.65
C LYS A 219 20.01 12.53 -21.32
N SER A 220 20.29 12.43 -22.63
CA SER A 220 21.05 13.43 -23.39
C SER A 220 20.16 14.62 -23.79
N SER A 221 20.58 15.84 -23.44
CA SER A 221 19.88 17.08 -23.80
C SER A 221 19.80 17.27 -25.33
N SER A 222 20.83 16.84 -26.04
CA SER A 222 20.96 16.82 -27.50
C SER A 222 20.01 15.84 -28.16
N ALA A 223 19.89 14.62 -27.61
CA ALA A 223 18.99 13.60 -28.13
C ALA A 223 17.51 13.90 -27.84
N ARG A 224 17.19 14.51 -26.69
CA ARG A 224 15.83 15.04 -26.42
C ARG A 224 15.44 16.15 -27.40
N LEU A 225 16.39 16.97 -27.83
CA LEU A 225 16.14 18.00 -28.84
C LEU A 225 15.83 17.36 -30.20
N LEU A 226 16.62 16.35 -30.60
CA LEU A 226 16.41 15.59 -31.83
C LEU A 226 15.07 14.83 -31.83
N GLU A 227 14.70 14.19 -30.72
CA GLU A 227 13.41 13.51 -30.54
C GLU A 227 12.24 14.51 -30.67
N ARG A 228 12.36 15.73 -30.15
CA ARG A 228 11.32 16.77 -30.32
C ARG A 228 11.15 17.20 -31.78
N PHE A 229 12.21 17.21 -32.57
CA PHE A 229 12.14 17.53 -33.99
C PHE A 229 11.56 16.38 -34.81
N VAL A 230 11.97 15.14 -34.52
CA VAL A 230 11.50 13.93 -35.21
C VAL A 230 10.06 13.56 -34.81
N GLY A 231 9.73 13.67 -33.52
CA GLY A 231 8.40 13.42 -32.98
C GLY A 231 7.35 14.37 -33.52
N ARG A 232 7.64 15.68 -33.61
CA ARG A 232 6.72 16.65 -34.26
C ARG A 232 6.50 16.36 -35.74
N ALA A 233 7.52 15.85 -36.45
CA ALA A 233 7.39 15.49 -37.85
C ALA A 233 6.54 14.22 -38.04
N LEU A 234 6.68 13.24 -37.14
CA LEU A 234 5.88 12.01 -37.14
C LEU A 234 4.43 12.27 -36.74
N ASP A 235 4.18 13.06 -35.68
CA ASP A 235 2.84 13.43 -35.23
C ASP A 235 2.05 14.19 -36.31
N HIS A 236 2.73 14.93 -37.18
CA HIS A 236 2.13 15.65 -38.31
C HIS A 236 1.70 14.71 -39.45
N VAL A 237 2.30 13.52 -39.55
CA VAL A 237 2.04 12.52 -40.59
C VAL A 237 1.05 11.47 -40.11
N THR A 238 1.10 11.08 -38.84
CA THR A 238 0.27 9.98 -38.29
C THR A 238 -0.94 10.45 -37.48
N GLY A 239 -1.04 11.76 -37.20
CA GLY A 239 -2.01 12.31 -36.24
C GLY A 239 -1.64 11.96 -34.78
N PRO A 240 -2.16 12.72 -33.80
CA PRO A 240 -1.93 12.42 -32.39
C PRO A 240 -2.64 11.12 -32.03
N ALA A 241 -1.87 10.15 -31.52
CA ALA A 241 -2.44 8.90 -31.01
C ALA A 241 -3.30 9.20 -29.77
N GLU A 242 -4.62 9.10 -29.90
CA GLU A 242 -5.53 9.02 -28.75
C GLU A 242 -5.11 7.81 -27.89
N LYS A 243 -4.58 8.07 -26.69
CA LYS A 243 -4.27 7.02 -25.72
C LYS A 243 -5.58 6.44 -25.17
N ARG A 244 -6.08 5.39 -25.81
CA ARG A 244 -7.07 4.48 -25.22
C ARG A 244 -6.39 3.69 -24.10
N TYR A 245 -6.68 4.06 -22.85
CA TYR A 245 -6.33 3.28 -21.66
C TYR A 245 -7.30 2.10 -21.53
N GLY A 246 -6.83 0.88 -21.77
CA GLY A 246 -7.55 -0.36 -21.50
C GLY A 246 -6.55 -1.46 -21.18
N ALA A 247 -6.67 -2.06 -19.99
CA ALA A 247 -5.80 -3.14 -19.52
C ALA A 247 -6.06 -4.45 -20.29
N ARG A 248 -5.06 -5.35 -20.33
CA ARG A 248 -5.13 -6.69 -20.91
C ARG A 248 -4.67 -7.72 -19.87
N GLY A 249 -5.55 -8.08 -18.95
CA GLY A 249 -5.27 -9.05 -17.88
C GLY A 249 -4.68 -8.39 -16.62
N THR A 250 -3.93 -9.18 -15.84
CA THR A 250 -3.34 -8.77 -14.56
C THR A 250 -1.82 -8.64 -14.65
N ARG A 251 -1.18 -8.01 -13.67
CA ARG A 251 0.28 -7.89 -13.58
C ARG A 251 0.96 -9.26 -13.54
N VAL A 252 0.35 -10.21 -12.83
CA VAL A 252 0.77 -11.63 -12.79
C VAL A 252 -0.48 -12.53 -12.78
N SER A 253 -0.55 -13.51 -13.68
CA SER A 253 -1.70 -14.43 -13.75
C SER A 253 -1.76 -15.35 -12.51
N ASP A 254 -2.88 -16.02 -12.29
CA ASP A 254 -3.04 -16.97 -11.18
C ASP A 254 -2.03 -18.12 -11.30
N GLU A 255 -1.92 -18.70 -12.50
CA GLU A 255 -0.99 -19.80 -12.79
C GLU A 255 0.45 -19.38 -12.54
N ARG A 256 0.84 -18.20 -13.04
CA ARG A 256 2.17 -17.66 -12.84
C ARG A 256 2.47 -17.35 -11.38
N THR A 257 1.47 -16.92 -10.62
CA THR A 257 1.63 -16.67 -9.18
C THR A 257 1.89 -17.97 -8.44
N ALA A 258 1.15 -19.03 -8.76
CA ALA A 258 1.39 -20.37 -8.22
C ALA A 258 2.79 -20.90 -8.61
N GLU A 259 3.21 -20.73 -9.87
CA GLU A 259 4.57 -21.05 -10.33
C GLU A 259 5.63 -20.29 -9.51
N ASN A 260 5.50 -18.96 -9.38
CA ASN A 260 6.44 -18.12 -8.66
C ASN A 260 6.55 -18.53 -7.19
N LEU A 261 5.42 -18.77 -6.51
CA LEU A 261 5.40 -19.27 -5.14
C LEU A 261 6.06 -20.64 -5.04
N GLY A 262 5.70 -21.58 -5.92
CA GLY A 262 6.32 -22.91 -5.98
C GLY A 262 7.84 -22.84 -6.16
N GLU A 263 8.33 -22.00 -7.07
CA GLU A 263 9.76 -21.76 -7.29
C GLU A 263 10.45 -21.15 -6.04
N MET A 264 9.82 -20.17 -5.40
CA MET A 264 10.32 -19.59 -4.16
C MET A 264 10.46 -20.64 -3.06
N ILE A 265 9.40 -21.40 -2.82
CA ILE A 265 9.31 -22.42 -1.76
C ILE A 265 10.33 -23.53 -2.00
N GLN A 266 10.44 -24.03 -3.23
CA GLN A 266 11.45 -25.02 -3.57
C GLN A 266 12.87 -24.48 -3.37
N SER A 267 13.12 -23.20 -3.70
CA SER A 267 14.44 -22.59 -3.52
C SER A 267 14.81 -22.46 -2.04
N ILE A 268 13.85 -22.09 -1.20
CA ILE A 268 14.02 -22.06 0.27
C ILE A 268 14.28 -23.48 0.80
N ARG A 269 13.48 -24.48 0.40
CA ARG A 269 13.65 -25.87 0.85
C ARG A 269 15.01 -26.47 0.48
N ARG A 270 15.57 -26.12 -0.69
CA ARG A 270 16.92 -26.56 -1.10
C ARG A 270 18.03 -26.08 -0.16
N THR A 271 17.81 -25.00 0.59
CA THR A 271 18.73 -24.51 1.63
C THR A 271 18.53 -25.19 2.98
N GLY A 272 17.55 -26.10 3.12
CA GLY A 272 17.17 -26.71 4.39
C GLY A 272 16.37 -25.80 5.32
N ARG A 273 15.91 -24.65 4.83
CA ARG A 273 15.19 -23.62 5.59
C ARG A 273 13.67 -23.74 5.42
N ARG A 274 12.91 -23.09 6.30
CA ARG A 274 11.44 -23.16 6.34
C ARG A 274 10.80 -21.93 5.71
N ALA A 275 9.57 -22.10 5.22
CA ALA A 275 8.76 -21.03 4.65
C ALA A 275 7.38 -20.98 5.31
N MET A 276 6.76 -19.80 5.32
CA MET A 276 5.37 -19.56 5.72
C MET A 276 4.72 -18.61 4.72
N LEU A 277 3.46 -18.85 4.37
CA LEU A 277 2.64 -17.95 3.57
C LEU A 277 1.78 -17.06 4.47
N LEU A 278 1.77 -15.76 4.20
CA LEU A 278 0.99 -14.75 4.92
C LEU A 278 0.14 -13.94 3.93
N SER A 279 -1.19 -14.08 4.00
CA SER A 279 -2.10 -13.23 3.23
C SER A 279 -2.33 -11.89 3.93
N LEU A 280 -2.04 -10.80 3.22
CA LEU A 280 -2.32 -9.41 3.61
C LEU A 280 -3.27 -8.72 2.59
N ASP A 281 -4.10 -9.51 1.89
CA ASP A 281 -5.07 -9.05 0.89
C ASP A 281 -6.37 -8.51 1.55
N PHE A 282 -6.23 -7.43 2.32
CA PHE A 282 -7.35 -6.82 3.07
C PHE A 282 -8.53 -6.35 2.20
N PRO A 283 -8.34 -5.66 1.05
CA PRO A 283 -9.45 -4.99 0.37
C PRO A 283 -10.43 -5.93 -0.34
N ARG A 284 -9.95 -7.06 -0.88
CA ARG A 284 -10.77 -7.87 -1.79
C ARG A 284 -10.71 -9.35 -1.52
N GLY A 285 -9.58 -9.85 -1.01
CA GLY A 285 -9.48 -11.26 -0.69
C GLY A 285 -9.46 -12.20 -1.88
N GLU A 286 -9.41 -11.65 -3.09
CA GLU A 286 -9.62 -12.33 -4.36
C GLU A 286 -8.66 -13.52 -4.52
N ARG A 287 -7.48 -13.47 -3.90
CA ARG A 287 -6.50 -14.56 -3.98
C ARG A 287 -6.24 -15.29 -2.68
N THR A 288 -6.98 -14.99 -1.62
CA THR A 288 -6.70 -15.66 -0.34
C THR A 288 -7.06 -17.14 -0.39
N GLU A 289 -8.14 -17.51 -1.08
CA GLU A 289 -8.49 -18.92 -1.31
C GLU A 289 -7.44 -19.64 -2.18
N ALA A 290 -7.02 -19.01 -3.28
CA ALA A 290 -5.97 -19.56 -4.14
C ALA A 290 -4.63 -19.72 -3.40
N LEU A 291 -4.25 -18.75 -2.56
CA LEU A 291 -3.06 -18.85 -1.71
C LEU A 291 -3.18 -19.96 -0.67
N SER A 292 -4.37 -20.16 -0.09
CA SER A 292 -4.63 -21.28 0.82
C SER A 292 -4.47 -22.62 0.11
N MET A 293 -5.03 -22.76 -1.09
CA MET A 293 -4.89 -23.99 -1.88
C MET A 293 -3.42 -24.29 -2.24
N VAL A 294 -2.65 -23.26 -2.61
CA VAL A 294 -1.20 -23.39 -2.86
C VAL A 294 -0.46 -23.78 -1.57
N ALA A 295 -0.85 -23.22 -0.42
CA ALA A 295 -0.26 -23.59 0.86
C ALA A 295 -0.53 -25.06 1.21
N ASP A 296 -1.77 -25.50 1.01
CA ASP A 296 -2.20 -26.89 1.26
C ASP A 296 -1.47 -27.86 0.33
N GLU A 297 -1.41 -27.56 -0.97
CA GLU A 297 -0.68 -28.37 -1.96
C GLU A 297 0.81 -28.49 -1.62
N LEU A 298 1.41 -27.42 -1.13
CA LEU A 298 2.83 -27.36 -0.83
C LEU A 298 3.15 -27.75 0.61
N ASP A 299 2.18 -28.15 1.43
CA ASP A 299 2.31 -28.44 2.87
C ASP A 299 3.04 -27.32 3.61
N LEU A 300 2.44 -26.13 3.58
CA LEU A 300 3.00 -24.92 4.17
C LEU A 300 2.11 -24.30 5.25
N PRO A 301 2.73 -23.76 6.31
CA PRO A 301 2.08 -22.83 7.22
C PRO A 301 1.41 -21.69 6.45
N PHE A 302 0.09 -21.53 6.60
CA PHE A 302 -0.67 -20.43 6.02
C PHE A 302 -1.35 -19.60 7.09
N VAL A 303 -1.20 -18.28 6.98
CA VAL A 303 -1.81 -17.30 7.88
C VAL A 303 -2.61 -16.30 7.06
N ASP A 304 -3.93 -16.28 7.26
CA ASP A 304 -4.80 -15.23 6.74
C ASP A 304 -5.01 -14.14 7.79
N ALA A 305 -4.29 -13.02 7.66
CA ALA A 305 -4.40 -11.91 8.60
C ALA A 305 -5.82 -11.29 8.66
N ARG A 306 -6.61 -11.43 7.59
CA ARG A 306 -7.98 -10.91 7.53
C ARG A 306 -8.89 -11.66 8.49
N SER A 307 -8.67 -12.97 8.66
CA SER A 307 -9.46 -13.80 9.56
C SER A 307 -9.30 -13.35 11.02
N GLU A 308 -8.09 -12.94 11.41
CA GLU A 308 -7.82 -12.41 12.75
C GLU A 308 -8.25 -10.95 12.92
N PHE A 309 -8.16 -10.14 11.86
CA PHE A 309 -8.72 -8.78 11.89
C PHE A 309 -10.24 -8.81 12.05
N ARG A 310 -10.91 -9.84 11.50
CA ARG A 310 -12.34 -10.12 11.71
C ARG A 310 -12.63 -10.60 13.15
N LYS A 311 -11.85 -11.56 13.69
CA LYS A 311 -12.03 -12.13 15.04
C LYS A 311 -11.67 -11.17 16.18
N GLY A 312 -10.60 -10.38 16.03
CA GLY A 312 -10.14 -9.42 17.04
C GLY A 312 -11.10 -8.23 17.22
N TRP A 313 -11.91 -7.96 16.20
CA TRP A 313 -13.02 -7.02 16.26
C TRP A 313 -14.19 -7.54 17.10
N GLU A 314 -14.58 -8.79 16.88
CA GLU A 314 -15.77 -9.40 17.49
C GLU A 314 -15.58 -9.75 18.98
N SER A 315 -14.35 -9.99 19.45
CA SER A 315 -14.12 -10.71 20.72
C SER A 315 -13.64 -9.88 21.93
N GLN A 316 -13.11 -8.66 21.78
CA GLN A 316 -12.53 -7.93 22.93
C GLN A 316 -12.92 -6.46 23.05
N ALA A 317 -13.02 -5.69 21.95
CA ALA A 317 -13.33 -4.26 22.04
C ALA A 317 -14.83 -3.95 21.83
N LEU A 318 -15.53 -4.77 21.06
CA LEU A 318 -16.90 -4.47 20.67
C LEU A 318 -17.93 -4.66 21.80
N PRO A 319 -17.88 -5.72 22.63
CA PRO A 319 -18.81 -5.85 23.75
C PRO A 319 -18.65 -4.74 24.80
N GLU A 320 -17.43 -4.40 25.19
CA GLU A 320 -17.13 -3.29 26.12
C GLU A 320 -17.56 -1.94 25.52
N LEU A 321 -17.26 -1.71 24.25
CA LEU A 321 -17.68 -0.49 23.56
C LEU A 321 -19.20 -0.41 23.42
N VAL A 322 -19.88 -1.52 23.18
CA VAL A 322 -21.35 -1.58 23.14
C VAL A 322 -21.91 -1.28 24.52
N GLU A 323 -21.35 -1.82 25.60
CA GLU A 323 -21.74 -1.46 26.97
C GLU A 323 -21.53 0.03 27.27
N GLU A 324 -20.44 0.64 26.79
CA GLU A 324 -20.20 2.08 26.87
C GLU A 324 -21.18 2.93 26.02
N LEU A 325 -21.75 2.34 24.97
CA LEU A 325 -22.79 2.93 24.15
C LEU A 325 -24.19 2.73 24.74
N ILE A 326 -24.35 1.93 25.80
CA ILE A 326 -25.63 1.83 26.52
C ILE A 326 -25.83 3.11 27.34
N PRO A 327 -26.97 3.81 27.19
CA PRO A 327 -27.24 5.02 27.98
C PRO A 327 -27.27 4.72 29.49
N VAL A 328 -26.29 5.22 30.25
CA VAL A 328 -26.31 5.14 31.72
C VAL A 328 -27.10 6.33 32.27
N GLY A 329 -28.43 6.21 32.30
CA GLY A 329 -29.33 7.18 32.93
C GLY A 329 -29.54 8.49 32.14
N ALA A 330 -30.80 8.86 31.93
CA ALA A 330 -31.15 10.09 31.21
C ALA A 330 -30.81 11.34 32.03
N ASP A 331 -29.96 12.23 31.48
CA ASP A 331 -29.86 13.61 31.96
C ASP A 331 -31.16 14.35 31.58
N ARG A 332 -32.00 14.64 32.59
CA ARG A 332 -33.32 15.26 32.45
C ARG A 332 -33.30 16.79 32.53
N SER A 333 -32.17 17.43 32.23
CA SER A 333 -32.07 18.90 32.22
C SER A 333 -32.40 19.49 30.84
N ALA A 334 -33.57 20.13 30.73
CA ALA A 334 -33.94 20.96 29.59
C ALA A 334 -33.01 22.18 29.46
N ALA A 335 -32.04 22.12 28.55
CA ALA A 335 -31.21 23.25 28.15
C ALA A 335 -30.92 23.18 26.65
N ALA A 336 -30.67 24.37 26.06
CA ALA A 336 -30.59 24.62 24.62
C ALA A 336 -30.05 23.44 23.80
N THR A 337 -30.97 22.80 23.06
CA THR A 337 -30.69 21.74 22.09
C THR A 337 -29.88 22.30 20.92
N ARG A 338 -28.90 21.54 20.42
CA ARG A 338 -28.21 21.84 19.16
C ARG A 338 -28.40 20.70 18.17
N THR A 339 -28.66 21.08 16.92
CA THR A 339 -28.70 20.14 15.79
C THR A 339 -27.28 19.97 15.26
N ILE A 340 -26.81 18.72 15.21
CA ILE A 340 -25.51 18.35 14.65
C ILE A 340 -25.75 17.36 13.52
N THR A 341 -25.17 17.63 12.35
CA THR A 341 -25.19 16.71 11.21
C THR A 341 -23.99 15.76 11.28
N PHE A 342 -24.26 14.47 11.25
CA PHE A 342 -23.28 13.41 11.18
C PHE A 342 -23.19 12.92 9.74
N GLU A 343 -21.97 12.78 9.22
CA GLU A 343 -21.71 12.38 7.84
C GLU A 343 -20.62 11.33 7.77
N VAL A 344 -20.79 10.36 6.89
CA VAL A 344 -19.78 9.34 6.59
C VAL A 344 -19.78 9.04 5.10
N ALA A 345 -18.60 9.11 4.48
CA ALA A 345 -18.40 8.65 3.12
C ALA A 345 -18.34 7.12 3.11
N VAL A 346 -19.27 6.47 2.43
CA VAL A 346 -19.38 5.01 2.43
C VAL A 346 -19.28 4.48 1.01
N PRO A 347 -18.23 3.70 0.70
CA PRO A 347 -18.10 3.04 -0.59
C PRO A 347 -19.35 2.23 -0.96
N SER A 348 -19.74 2.28 -2.23
CA SER A 348 -20.95 1.64 -2.76
C SER A 348 -20.96 0.11 -2.63
N HIS A 349 -19.79 -0.51 -2.45
CA HIS A 349 -19.66 -1.96 -2.26
C HIS A 349 -19.95 -2.43 -0.83
N LEU A 350 -20.08 -1.52 0.14
CA LEU A 350 -20.38 -1.89 1.52
C LEU A 350 -21.88 -2.17 1.71
N PRO A 351 -22.25 -3.14 2.57
CA PRO A 351 -23.65 -3.49 2.83
C PRO A 351 -24.49 -2.29 3.32
N ARG A 352 -25.74 -2.23 2.85
CA ARG A 352 -26.76 -1.27 3.32
C ARG A 352 -27.75 -1.96 4.27
N PRO A 353 -28.47 -1.22 5.14
CA PRO A 353 -28.41 0.22 5.39
C PRO A 353 -27.14 0.70 6.12
N ILE A 354 -26.91 2.01 6.12
CA ILE A 354 -25.89 2.67 6.95
C ILE A 354 -26.55 3.23 8.19
N THR A 355 -26.01 2.91 9.35
CA THR A 355 -26.62 3.28 10.63
C THR A 355 -25.62 3.94 11.57
N LEU A 356 -26.09 4.93 12.34
CA LEU A 356 -25.37 5.59 13.43
C LEU A 356 -25.90 5.04 14.74
N VAL A 357 -25.00 4.56 15.59
CA VAL A 357 -25.31 4.03 16.93
C VAL A 357 -24.54 4.88 17.94
N GLY A 358 -25.18 5.29 19.03
CA GLY A 358 -24.55 6.20 20.00
C GLY A 358 -25.08 6.07 21.43
N ASN A 359 -24.35 6.66 22.38
CA ASN A 359 -24.61 6.54 23.82
C ASN A 359 -25.62 7.52 24.42
N ARG A 360 -26.29 8.30 23.57
CA ARG A 360 -27.29 9.31 23.95
C ARG A 360 -28.65 8.88 23.43
N GLY A 361 -29.71 9.16 24.19
CA GLY A 361 -31.09 8.84 23.77
C GLY A 361 -31.50 9.45 22.42
N ALA A 362 -30.83 10.51 21.97
CA ALA A 362 -31.03 11.10 20.66
C ALA A 362 -30.62 10.18 19.49
N PHE A 363 -29.82 9.13 19.72
CA PHE A 363 -29.42 8.14 18.71
C PHE A 363 -30.39 6.94 18.61
N GLY A 364 -31.51 6.97 19.35
CA GLY A 364 -32.54 5.91 19.39
C GLY A 364 -32.62 5.26 20.77
N GLY A 365 -33.83 5.15 21.33
CA GLY A 365 -34.08 4.55 22.64
C GLY A 365 -34.10 3.02 22.57
N ASP A 366 -33.34 2.39 23.47
CA ASP A 366 -33.23 0.96 23.78
C ASP A 366 -32.49 0.07 22.73
N LEU A 367 -31.27 -0.34 23.12
CA LEU A 367 -30.34 -1.33 22.56
C LEU A 367 -30.61 -1.96 21.16
N PRO A 368 -29.67 -1.77 20.21
CA PRO A 368 -29.01 -0.50 19.94
C PRO A 368 -29.87 0.26 18.94
N GLY A 369 -30.54 1.31 19.43
CA GLY A 369 -31.16 2.32 18.59
C GLY A 369 -30.17 2.79 17.53
N ALA A 370 -30.62 2.69 16.28
CA ALA A 370 -29.80 2.90 15.10
C ALA A 370 -30.52 3.95 14.24
N LEU A 371 -29.91 5.13 14.09
CA LEU A 371 -30.39 6.12 13.16
C LEU A 371 -29.91 5.75 11.76
N LEU A 372 -30.85 5.65 10.82
CA LEU A 372 -30.51 5.48 9.42
C LEU A 372 -29.79 6.74 8.92
N LEU A 373 -28.71 6.55 8.16
CA LEU A 373 -28.05 7.61 7.40
C LEU A 373 -28.42 7.44 5.93
N PRO A 374 -29.46 8.13 5.45
CA PRO A 374 -29.80 8.12 4.05
C PRO A 374 -28.73 8.82 3.20
N ASP A 375 -28.76 8.50 1.91
CA ASP A 375 -28.05 9.15 0.80
C ASP A 375 -29.12 9.42 -0.28
N ASP A 376 -30.12 10.23 0.08
CA ASP A 376 -31.39 10.43 -0.62
C ASP A 376 -31.61 11.89 -1.08
N GLY A 377 -30.66 12.78 -0.82
CA GLY A 377 -30.70 14.20 -1.11
C GLY A 377 -31.71 14.98 -0.27
N ALA A 378 -32.17 14.39 0.84
CA ALA A 378 -33.14 15.01 1.73
C ALA A 378 -32.54 15.33 3.11
N GLY A 379 -33.04 16.42 3.70
CA GLY A 379 -32.70 16.82 5.06
C GLY A 379 -31.21 17.13 5.24
N ALA A 380 -30.50 16.24 5.93
CA ALA A 380 -29.06 16.38 6.23
C ALA A 380 -28.17 16.04 5.03
N ASP A 381 -28.68 15.17 4.16
CA ASP A 381 -28.01 14.77 2.93
C ASP A 381 -28.21 15.82 1.85
N ARG A 382 -27.09 16.30 1.32
CA ARG A 382 -27.06 17.41 0.36
C ARG A 382 -27.26 16.94 -1.06
N ARG A 383 -26.98 15.67 -1.35
CA ARG A 383 -27.02 15.15 -2.72
C ARG A 383 -27.23 13.64 -2.74
N ALA A 384 -28.39 13.24 -3.22
CA ALA A 384 -28.74 11.84 -3.39
C ALA A 384 -27.72 11.07 -4.24
N GLY A 385 -27.29 9.93 -3.72
CA GLY A 385 -26.43 8.97 -4.39
C GLY A 385 -24.97 9.39 -4.54
N ASP A 386 -24.48 10.32 -3.72
CA ASP A 386 -23.08 10.76 -3.77
C ASP A 386 -22.14 9.93 -2.87
N GLY A 387 -22.71 8.95 -2.15
CA GLY A 387 -21.99 8.07 -1.24
C GLY A 387 -21.69 8.71 0.12
N ILE A 388 -22.17 9.93 0.38
CA ILE A 388 -22.11 10.60 1.68
C ILE A 388 -23.42 10.36 2.41
N HIS A 389 -23.39 9.39 3.30
CA HIS A 389 -24.52 9.08 4.15
C HIS A 389 -24.57 10.07 5.31
N SER A 390 -25.73 10.69 5.56
CA SER A 390 -25.80 11.71 6.60
C SER A 390 -27.15 11.82 7.32
N VAL A 391 -27.09 12.23 8.59
CA VAL A 391 -28.26 12.42 9.46
C VAL A 391 -28.03 13.57 10.43
N SER A 392 -29.07 14.36 10.68
CA SER A 392 -29.04 15.42 11.70
C SER A 392 -29.66 14.92 13.00
N VAL A 393 -28.94 15.11 14.09
CA VAL A 393 -29.36 14.68 15.43
C VAL A 393 -29.42 15.88 16.35
N GLU A 394 -30.54 16.02 17.04
CA GLU A 394 -30.72 17.01 18.10
C GLU A 394 -30.11 16.50 19.41
N LEU A 395 -29.01 17.11 19.84
CA LEU A 395 -28.33 16.76 21.08
C LEU A 395 -28.57 17.85 22.14
N PRO A 396 -29.14 17.52 23.32
CA PRO A 396 -29.19 18.45 24.46
C PRO A 396 -27.77 18.74 24.97
N ARG A 397 -27.61 19.80 25.79
CA ARG A 397 -26.35 20.39 26.32
C ARG A 397 -25.08 19.50 26.28
N LEU A 398 -23.95 20.15 25.96
CA LEU A 398 -22.61 19.59 25.81
C LEU A 398 -22.15 18.70 26.97
N GLY A 399 -21.86 17.45 26.64
CA GLY A 399 -21.22 16.44 27.50
C GLY A 399 -20.48 15.41 26.65
N GLU A 400 -20.12 14.28 27.24
CA GLU A 400 -19.43 13.21 26.52
C GLU A 400 -20.38 12.43 25.60
N THR A 401 -20.10 12.42 24.31
CA THR A 401 -20.87 11.75 23.28
C THR A 401 -19.98 10.74 22.57
N ARG A 402 -20.42 9.48 22.57
CA ARG A 402 -19.76 8.34 21.92
C ARG A 402 -20.71 7.78 20.87
N TYR A 403 -20.17 7.50 19.69
CA TYR A 403 -20.95 6.95 18.58
C TYR A 403 -20.06 6.21 17.56
N LEU A 404 -20.66 5.32 16.78
CA LEU A 404 -20.04 4.57 15.68
C LEU A 404 -21.00 4.46 14.48
N PHE A 405 -20.47 4.12 13.30
CA PHE A 405 -21.28 3.81 12.12
C PHE A 405 -21.17 2.34 11.74
N ARG A 406 -22.30 1.74 11.36
CA ARG A 406 -22.42 0.35 10.93
C ARG A 406 -22.93 0.26 9.50
N CYS A 407 -22.41 -0.75 8.78
CA CYS A 407 -22.87 -1.15 7.46
C CYS A 407 -23.67 -2.47 7.55
N GLY A 408 -24.83 -2.52 6.90
CA GLY A 408 -25.68 -3.72 6.81
C GLY A 408 -26.95 -3.66 7.67
N PRO A 409 -27.84 -4.66 7.54
CA PRO A 409 -29.12 -4.70 8.25
C PRO A 409 -28.89 -4.64 9.77
N PRO A 410 -29.75 -3.94 10.53
CA PRO A 410 -29.70 -3.93 11.98
C PRO A 410 -30.16 -5.30 12.52
N SER A 411 -29.29 -6.30 12.47
CA SER A 411 -29.61 -7.69 12.78
C SER A 411 -29.35 -8.09 14.24
N GLY A 412 -29.02 -7.12 15.12
CA GLY A 412 -28.53 -7.39 16.49
C GLY A 412 -27.14 -8.07 16.54
N THR A 413 -26.70 -8.68 15.44
CA THR A 413 -25.38 -9.28 15.23
C THR A 413 -24.43 -8.30 14.56
N TRP A 414 -23.19 -8.24 15.02
CA TRP A 414 -22.13 -7.36 14.48
C TRP A 414 -21.35 -8.07 13.37
N THR A 415 -20.90 -7.33 12.35
CA THR A 415 -20.35 -7.91 11.10
C THR A 415 -18.84 -7.73 10.95
N GLY A 416 -18.19 -6.92 11.79
CA GLY A 416 -16.74 -6.69 11.72
C GLY A 416 -16.30 -5.59 10.75
N LEU A 417 -17.25 -4.97 10.04
CA LEU A 417 -17.03 -3.95 9.02
C LEU A 417 -17.42 -2.54 9.49
N GLU A 418 -17.65 -2.35 10.79
CA GLU A 418 -18.07 -1.07 11.35
C GLU A 418 -16.88 -0.09 11.49
N SER A 419 -17.15 1.21 11.43
CA SER A 419 -16.13 2.25 11.66
C SER A 419 -16.08 2.61 13.14
N THR A 420 -14.90 2.63 13.78
CA THR A 420 -14.79 2.81 15.25
C THR A 420 -14.94 4.24 15.73
N VAL A 421 -15.79 4.44 16.73
CA VAL A 421 -15.80 5.51 17.74
C VAL A 421 -15.31 6.89 17.32
N ALA A 422 -16.24 7.83 17.26
CA ALA A 422 -15.91 9.24 17.46
C ALA A 422 -16.34 9.68 18.87
N CYS A 423 -15.40 9.57 19.82
CA CYS A 423 -15.58 10.13 21.14
C CYS A 423 -15.41 11.65 21.05
N ARG A 424 -16.43 12.39 21.47
CA ARG A 424 -16.41 13.86 21.55
C ARG A 424 -16.85 14.26 22.95
N ARG A 425 -15.94 14.88 23.70
CA ARG A 425 -16.28 15.56 24.95
C ARG A 425 -16.34 17.05 24.67
N TRP A 426 -17.52 17.63 24.88
CA TRP A 426 -17.69 19.07 24.81
C TRP A 426 -17.92 19.63 26.21
N LYS A 427 -17.23 20.72 26.55
CA LYS A 427 -17.40 21.49 27.78
C LYS A 427 -18.36 22.65 27.56
N PRO A 428 -18.97 23.20 28.63
CA PRO A 428 -19.75 24.43 28.53
C PRO A 428 -18.90 25.57 27.92
N GLY A 429 -19.32 26.07 26.75
CA GLY A 429 -18.61 27.12 26.01
C GLY A 429 -17.75 26.64 24.84
N ASP A 430 -17.55 25.33 24.66
CA ASP A 430 -16.78 24.80 23.53
C ASP A 430 -17.50 25.05 22.18
N PRO A 431 -16.76 25.35 21.10
CA PRO A 431 -17.32 25.40 19.76
C PRO A 431 -17.81 24.01 19.35
N VAL A 432 -19.11 23.88 19.16
CA VAL A 432 -19.77 22.66 18.67
C VAL A 432 -19.92 22.79 17.17
N PRO A 433 -19.35 21.90 16.37
CA PRO A 433 -19.49 21.98 14.93
C PRO A 433 -20.93 21.66 14.51
N GLU A 434 -21.43 22.34 13.49
CA GLU A 434 -22.73 22.05 12.88
C GLU A 434 -22.71 20.72 12.12
N ARG A 435 -21.52 20.29 11.67
CA ARG A 435 -21.28 19.08 10.89
C ARG A 435 -20.06 18.32 11.40
N VAL A 436 -20.15 16.99 11.49
CA VAL A 436 -19.05 16.11 11.88
C VAL A 436 -18.89 14.98 10.88
N SER A 437 -17.72 14.91 10.24
CA SER A 437 -17.30 13.81 9.37
C SER A 437 -16.38 12.85 10.12
N PHE A 438 -16.62 11.54 10.04
CA PHE A 438 -15.71 10.52 10.59
C PHE A 438 -15.83 9.18 9.84
N GLY A 439 -14.69 8.50 9.66
CA GLY A 439 -14.59 7.15 9.12
C GLY A 439 -13.14 6.69 9.01
N ARG A 440 -12.61 5.98 10.01
CA ARG A 440 -11.34 5.23 9.90
C ARG A 440 -11.49 3.84 10.51
N LEU A 441 -10.90 2.86 9.85
CA LEU A 441 -10.77 1.48 10.32
C LEU A 441 -9.61 1.45 11.35
N PRO A 442 -9.77 1.00 12.61
CA PRO A 442 -8.74 1.13 13.65
C PRO A 442 -7.48 0.32 13.37
N LEU A 443 -7.59 -0.79 12.63
CA LEU A 443 -6.47 -1.62 12.22
C LEU A 443 -5.91 -1.24 10.85
N MET A 444 -6.50 -0.27 10.14
CA MET A 444 -6.08 0.13 8.79
C MET A 444 -5.83 1.64 8.70
N ALA A 445 -4.69 2.04 8.15
CA ALA A 445 -4.38 3.45 7.91
C ALA A 445 -5.24 4.02 6.77
N GLU A 446 -5.49 3.19 5.76
CA GLU A 446 -6.43 3.39 4.67
C GLU A 446 -6.89 1.99 4.18
N PRO A 447 -7.81 1.85 3.20
CA PRO A 447 -8.40 0.55 2.85
C PRO A 447 -7.44 -0.62 2.56
N ILE A 448 -6.17 -0.38 2.22
CA ILE A 448 -5.18 -1.40 1.81
C ILE A 448 -4.13 -1.67 2.89
N HIS A 449 -3.66 -0.63 3.59
CA HIS A 449 -2.49 -0.65 4.45
C HIS A 449 -2.89 -0.67 5.92
N PRO A 450 -2.32 -1.58 6.73
CA PRO A 450 -2.58 -1.61 8.17
C PRO A 450 -2.07 -0.34 8.86
N SER A 451 -2.76 0.08 9.92
CA SER A 451 -2.25 1.11 10.84
C SER A 451 -1.13 0.54 11.72
N ALA A 452 -0.44 1.36 12.51
CA ALA A 452 0.52 0.88 13.51
C ALA A 452 -0.09 -0.17 14.47
N LEU A 453 -1.39 -0.02 14.79
CA LEU A 453 -2.12 -1.01 15.60
C LEU A 453 -2.39 -2.30 14.80
N GLY A 454 -2.76 -2.19 13.52
CA GLY A 454 -2.86 -3.32 12.61
C GLY A 454 -1.54 -4.08 12.47
N CYS A 455 -0.41 -3.38 12.34
CA CYS A 455 0.91 -3.99 12.31
C CYS A 455 1.22 -4.78 13.59
N ARG A 456 0.85 -4.25 14.77
CA ARG A 456 0.96 -4.98 16.05
C ARG A 456 0.10 -6.25 16.07
N ALA A 457 -1.10 -6.21 15.50
CA ALA A 457 -1.98 -7.38 15.41
C ALA A 457 -1.40 -8.47 14.48
N ILE A 458 -0.92 -8.08 13.29
CA ILE A 458 -0.24 -8.98 12.35
C ILE A 458 0.98 -9.64 13.01
N ALA A 459 1.83 -8.86 13.67
CA ALA A 459 3.02 -9.38 14.34
C ALA A 459 2.71 -10.45 15.40
N LYS A 460 1.68 -10.22 16.23
CA LYS A 460 1.22 -11.19 17.23
C LYS A 460 0.68 -12.47 16.61
N LEU A 461 -0.09 -12.34 15.53
CA LEU A 461 -0.62 -13.49 14.79
C LEU A 461 0.51 -14.33 14.21
N VAL A 462 1.46 -13.68 13.51
CA VAL A 462 2.61 -14.36 12.92
C VAL A 462 3.46 -15.04 13.99
N ALA A 463 3.76 -14.37 15.10
CA ALA A 463 4.52 -14.95 16.20
C ALA A 463 3.84 -16.21 16.79
N ARG A 464 2.52 -16.15 17.00
CA ARG A 464 1.74 -17.30 17.48
C ARG A 464 1.80 -18.47 16.50
N SER A 465 1.63 -18.20 15.20
CA SER A 465 1.69 -19.24 14.17
C SER A 465 3.07 -19.91 14.08
N ILE A 466 4.15 -19.11 14.20
CA ILE A 466 5.53 -19.62 14.24
C ILE A 466 5.72 -20.60 15.42
N GLU A 467 5.15 -20.29 16.59
CA GLU A 467 5.24 -21.11 17.79
C GLU A 467 4.41 -22.39 17.68
N GLU A 468 3.14 -22.26 17.31
CA GLU A 468 2.20 -23.40 17.18
C GLU A 468 2.69 -24.43 16.16
N GLN A 469 3.37 -23.98 15.10
CA GLN A 469 3.91 -24.84 14.05
C GLN A 469 5.40 -25.19 14.26
N GLY A 470 6.01 -24.74 15.36
CA GLY A 470 7.38 -25.08 15.71
C GLY A 470 8.44 -24.66 14.67
N LEU A 471 8.20 -23.58 13.92
CA LEU A 471 8.99 -23.21 12.73
C LEU A 471 10.43 -22.78 13.02
N LEU A 472 10.72 -22.35 14.25
CA LEU A 472 12.05 -21.90 14.68
C LEU A 472 12.72 -22.85 15.70
N GLY A 473 12.12 -24.03 15.94
CA GLY A 473 12.52 -24.94 17.02
C GLY A 473 12.09 -24.42 18.41
N PRO A 474 12.50 -25.08 19.51
CA PRO A 474 12.26 -24.56 20.84
C PRO A 474 12.93 -23.19 20.98
N VAL A 475 12.10 -22.17 21.18
CA VAL A 475 12.53 -20.79 21.35
C VAL A 475 12.95 -20.55 22.82
N ARG A 476 12.62 -21.47 23.74
CA ARG A 476 13.04 -21.49 25.16
C ARG A 476 13.73 -22.79 25.54
#